data_AF-A0AAU7QWE1-F1
#
_entry.id   AF-A0AAU7QWE1-F1
#
_cell.length_a   1.000
_cell.length_b   1.000
_cell.length_c   1.000
_cell.angle_alpha   90.00
_cell.angle_beta   90.00
_cell.angle_gamma   90.00
#
_symmetry.space_group_name_H-M   'P 1'
#
loop_
_entity.id
_entity.type
_entity.pdbx_description
1 polymer ?
#
loop_
_entity_poly.entity_id
_entity_poly.type
_entity_poly.pdbx_seq_one_letter_code
_entity_poly.pdbx_strand_id
1 'polypeptide(L)'
;MRVPSRSPGRQPGPAVTSAAPARRVPAAGRRAEGTPDLSAYRAAVAELLVEMGALADAPSTTARQVLLDQRLREPAIAAVLDATPQGLIGARETLLLEMARYQPNARSSAQDLTALVRIYLLSRVDVLWWRDSATFLTDDQVRASTELVDLEWLRRRGLLEFRYQEQPATVVGRGLRAVRRRLRPDATPRTAGLLFRRARREMIALLNDLAREFTAVAPDGTPPLWVTSLARSAEHQYRLRRLGYAAMVPSGHCLGWAADVELAWYDRFGARPALAGLLLARQDAGEVNVIDEGQAWHVCLAPAAARRYRRAYEAEMGV
;
A
#
# COMPACT_ATOMS: atom_id res chain seq x y z
N MET A 1 -4.86 15.12 72.80
CA MET A 1 -3.62 14.85 73.56
C MET A 1 -3.47 13.33 73.67
N ARG A 2 -2.29 12.78 73.33
CA ARG A 2 -1.83 11.37 73.44
C ARG A 2 -2.41 10.26 72.53
N VAL A 3 -1.54 9.84 71.62
CA VAL A 3 -1.32 8.52 70.98
C VAL A 3 -0.75 7.52 72.04
N PRO A 4 -0.43 6.23 71.81
CA PRO A 4 -0.97 5.09 71.01
C PRO A 4 -1.32 3.86 71.90
N SER A 5 -1.71 2.72 71.30
CA SER A 5 -1.18 1.41 71.70
C SER A 5 -1.27 0.37 70.58
N ARG A 6 -0.12 -0.21 70.21
CA ARG A 6 0.03 -1.48 69.49
C ARG A 6 0.32 -2.56 70.53
N SER A 7 -0.21 -3.77 70.34
CA SER A 7 0.47 -5.05 70.63
C SER A 7 -0.39 -6.27 70.25
N PRO A 8 0.20 -7.47 70.09
CA PRO A 8 -0.02 -8.35 68.95
C PRO A 8 -0.58 -9.74 69.30
N GLY A 9 -0.84 -10.58 68.30
CA GLY A 9 -1.17 -11.99 68.51
C GLY A 9 -1.21 -12.79 67.21
N ARG A 10 -0.16 -13.56 66.96
CA ARG A 10 0.04 -14.47 65.83
C ARG A 10 -0.32 -15.89 66.28
N GLN A 11 -1.09 -16.64 65.50
CA GLN A 11 -1.10 -18.10 65.57
C GLN A 11 -1.29 -18.72 64.17
N PRO A 12 -0.65 -19.88 63.83
CA PRO A 12 -0.48 -20.33 62.46
C PRO A 12 -1.19 -21.66 62.09
N GLY A 13 -1.55 -21.78 60.81
CA GLY A 13 -1.60 -23.02 60.01
C GLY A 13 -3.00 -23.60 59.69
N PRO A 14 -3.15 -24.46 58.66
CA PRO A 14 -2.23 -24.83 57.58
C PRO A 14 -2.77 -24.54 56.15
N ALA A 15 -1.88 -24.71 55.18
CA ALA A 15 -2.12 -24.56 53.74
C ALA A 15 -2.93 -25.73 53.16
N VAL A 16 -3.85 -25.41 52.25
CA VAL A 16 -4.32 -26.34 51.21
C VAL A 16 -4.27 -25.63 49.87
N THR A 17 -3.26 -25.97 49.09
CA THR A 17 -3.21 -25.76 47.65
C THR A 17 -4.25 -26.64 46.97
N SER A 18 -5.17 -26.05 46.22
CA SER A 18 -5.88 -26.76 45.15
C SER A 18 -5.85 -25.91 43.89
N ALA A 19 -4.95 -26.30 43.00
CA ALA A 19 -4.85 -25.79 41.64
C ALA A 19 -5.99 -26.39 40.80
N ALA A 20 -6.81 -25.53 40.23
CA ALA A 20 -7.63 -25.85 39.06
C ALA A 20 -7.35 -24.79 37.99
N PRO A 21 -7.02 -25.17 36.75
CA PRO A 21 -6.72 -24.23 35.69
C PRO A 21 -8.03 -23.58 35.23
N ALA A 22 -8.25 -22.32 35.58
CA ALA A 22 -9.25 -21.50 34.91
C ALA A 22 -8.83 -21.37 33.45
N ARG A 23 -9.51 -22.13 32.59
CA ARG A 23 -9.42 -22.08 31.13
C ARG A 23 -9.75 -20.64 30.71
N ARG A 24 -8.71 -19.82 30.52
CA ARG A 24 -8.85 -18.48 29.94
C ARG A 24 -9.31 -18.68 28.50
N VAL A 25 -10.60 -18.48 28.28
CA VAL A 25 -11.16 -18.24 26.96
C VAL A 25 -10.41 -17.04 26.38
N PRO A 26 -9.83 -17.12 25.17
CA PRO A 26 -9.21 -15.96 24.57
C PRO A 26 -10.27 -14.87 24.43
N ALA A 27 -10.01 -13.71 25.03
CA ALA A 27 -10.82 -12.54 24.80
C ALA A 27 -10.76 -12.25 23.30
N ALA A 28 -11.86 -12.52 22.60
CA ALA A 28 -12.07 -12.00 21.25
C ALA A 28 -11.75 -10.50 21.31
N GLY A 29 -10.80 -10.07 20.48
CA GLY A 29 -10.21 -8.74 20.54
C GLY A 29 -11.29 -7.67 20.58
N ARG A 30 -11.42 -7.01 21.73
CA ARG A 30 -12.20 -5.80 21.87
C ARG A 30 -11.55 -4.79 20.93
N ARG A 31 -12.17 -4.52 19.78
CA ARG A 31 -11.75 -3.48 18.83
C ARG A 31 -11.48 -2.22 19.66
N ALA A 32 -10.29 -1.62 19.51
CA ALA A 32 -10.04 -0.32 20.10
C ALA A 32 -11.14 0.63 19.59
N GLU A 33 -11.97 1.13 20.50
CA GLU A 33 -13.04 2.08 20.19
C GLU A 33 -12.40 3.27 19.47
N GLY A 34 -12.66 3.41 18.15
CA GLY A 34 -12.17 4.53 17.33
C GLY A 34 -11.31 4.18 16.11
N THR A 35 -10.94 2.91 15.87
CA THR A 35 -10.27 2.56 14.59
C THR A 35 -11.30 2.21 13.50
N PRO A 36 -11.28 2.87 12.32
CA PRO A 36 -12.20 2.55 11.23
C PRO A 36 -12.12 1.07 10.79
N ASP A 37 -13.26 0.49 10.46
CA ASP A 37 -13.33 -0.88 9.93
C ASP A 37 -12.95 -0.89 8.45
N LEU A 38 -11.70 -1.25 8.17
CA LEU A 38 -11.16 -1.25 6.80
C LEU A 38 -11.78 -2.34 5.91
N SER A 39 -12.30 -3.43 6.48
CA SER A 39 -12.99 -4.45 5.70
C SER A 39 -14.35 -3.93 5.24
N ALA A 40 -15.12 -3.34 6.16
CA ALA A 40 -16.39 -2.68 5.83
C ALA A 40 -16.18 -1.53 4.83
N TYR A 41 -15.10 -0.75 4.99
CA TYR A 41 -14.73 0.30 4.05
C TYR A 41 -14.51 -0.24 2.63
N ARG A 42 -13.69 -1.28 2.47
CA ARG A 42 -13.41 -1.88 1.17
C ARG A 42 -14.67 -2.46 0.51
N ALA A 43 -15.53 -3.10 1.29
CA ALA A 43 -16.81 -3.61 0.81
C ALA A 43 -17.70 -2.46 0.29
N ALA A 44 -17.87 -1.39 1.07
CA ALA A 44 -18.66 -0.22 0.68
C ALA A 44 -18.09 0.49 -0.56
N VAL A 45 -16.77 0.58 -0.69
CA VAL A 45 -16.09 1.08 -1.90
C VAL A 45 -16.34 0.15 -3.08
N ALA A 46 -16.25 -1.17 -2.92
CA ALA A 46 -16.51 -2.12 -4.01
C ALA A 46 -17.95 -2.00 -4.55
N GLU A 47 -18.94 -1.89 -3.67
CA GLU A 47 -20.33 -1.64 -4.05
C GLU A 47 -20.50 -0.32 -4.82
N LEU A 48 -19.92 0.78 -4.32
CA LEU A 48 -19.93 2.07 -5.01
C LEU A 48 -19.32 1.96 -6.42
N LEU A 49 -18.24 1.20 -6.58
CA LEU A 49 -17.61 1.03 -7.90
C LEU A 49 -18.48 0.22 -8.87
N VAL A 50 -19.26 -0.73 -8.38
CA VAL A 50 -20.26 -1.46 -9.20
C VAL A 50 -21.35 -0.51 -9.66
N GLU A 51 -21.91 0.30 -8.75
CA GLU A 51 -22.95 1.29 -9.07
C GLU A 51 -22.44 2.36 -10.04
N MET A 52 -21.21 2.84 -9.84
CA MET A 52 -20.57 3.76 -10.77
C MET A 52 -20.35 3.15 -12.16
N GLY A 53 -19.95 1.87 -12.22
CA GLY A 53 -19.81 1.13 -13.47
C GLY A 53 -21.12 1.00 -14.22
N ALA A 54 -22.23 0.75 -13.52
CA ALA A 54 -23.57 0.71 -14.13
C ALA A 54 -24.00 2.07 -14.74
N LEU A 55 -23.41 3.17 -14.27
CA LEU A 55 -23.64 4.52 -14.81
C LEU A 55 -22.64 4.91 -15.92
N ALA A 56 -21.73 4.01 -16.34
CA ALA A 56 -20.67 4.33 -17.32
C ALA A 56 -21.21 4.73 -18.70
N ASP A 57 -22.29 4.09 -19.16
CA ASP A 57 -22.90 4.33 -20.47
C ASP A 57 -23.91 5.49 -20.49
N ALA A 58 -24.34 5.94 -19.30
CA ALA A 58 -25.26 7.06 -19.18
C ALA A 58 -24.50 8.40 -19.28
N PRO A 59 -24.97 9.38 -20.08
CA PRO A 59 -24.32 10.70 -20.21
C PRO A 59 -24.47 11.61 -18.96
N SER A 60 -24.81 11.05 -17.80
CA SER A 60 -25.18 11.82 -16.61
C SER A 60 -24.01 11.95 -15.63
N THR A 61 -23.10 12.89 -15.90
CA THR A 61 -22.08 13.35 -14.94
C THR A 61 -22.73 13.73 -13.59
N THR A 62 -23.90 14.36 -13.63
CA THR A 62 -24.68 14.74 -12.44
C THR A 62 -25.11 13.53 -11.63
N ALA A 63 -25.60 12.45 -12.25
CA ALA A 63 -25.99 11.25 -11.51
C ALA A 63 -24.79 10.60 -10.79
N ARG A 64 -23.61 10.58 -11.43
CA ARG A 64 -22.39 10.06 -10.80
C ARG A 64 -21.96 10.91 -9.61
N GLN A 65 -22.08 12.23 -9.70
CA GLN A 65 -21.80 13.14 -8.58
C GLN A 65 -22.78 12.94 -7.42
N VAL A 66 -24.08 12.83 -7.71
CA VAL A 66 -25.11 12.59 -6.70
C VAL A 66 -24.89 11.25 -6.01
N LEU A 67 -24.62 10.18 -6.78
CA LEU A 67 -24.31 8.86 -6.23
C LEU A 67 -23.10 8.92 -5.31
N LEU A 68 -21.99 9.51 -5.78
CA LEU A 68 -20.79 9.64 -4.98
C LEU A 68 -21.08 10.40 -3.68
N ASP A 69 -21.76 11.54 -3.77
CA ASP A 69 -22.12 12.34 -2.61
C ASP A 69 -22.93 11.55 -1.58
N GLN A 70 -23.87 10.71 -2.02
CA GLN A 70 -24.65 9.85 -1.14
C GLN A 70 -23.76 8.78 -0.47
N ARG A 71 -23.00 8.03 -1.28
CA ARG A 71 -22.15 6.93 -0.79
C ARG A 71 -21.04 7.42 0.14
N LEU A 72 -20.45 8.59 -0.09
CA LEU A 72 -19.40 9.13 0.79
C LEU A 72 -19.90 9.46 2.20
N ARG A 73 -21.21 9.62 2.41
CA ARG A 73 -21.80 9.85 3.74
C ARG A 73 -22.09 8.56 4.50
N GLU A 74 -21.93 7.41 3.87
CA GLU A 74 -22.15 6.13 4.55
C GLU A 74 -21.14 5.95 5.68
N PRO A 75 -21.55 5.39 6.83
CA PRO A 75 -20.69 5.32 8.01
C PRO A 75 -19.35 4.65 7.77
N ALA A 76 -19.30 3.59 6.96
CA ALA A 76 -18.08 2.87 6.65
C ALA A 76 -17.07 3.73 5.87
N ILE A 77 -17.55 4.50 4.89
CA ILE A 77 -16.72 5.40 4.07
C ILE A 77 -16.34 6.64 4.88
N ALA A 78 -17.32 7.29 5.49
CA ALA A 78 -17.14 8.51 6.27
C ALA A 78 -16.11 8.32 7.39
N ALA A 79 -16.15 7.21 8.12
CA ALA A 79 -15.22 6.93 9.21
C ALA A 79 -13.75 6.89 8.77
N VAL A 80 -13.45 6.32 7.60
CA VAL A 80 -12.07 6.29 7.06
C VAL A 80 -11.66 7.69 6.59
N LEU A 81 -12.52 8.38 5.85
CA LEU A 81 -12.19 9.70 5.31
C LEU A 81 -11.98 10.74 6.42
N ASP A 82 -12.83 10.72 7.44
CA ASP A 82 -12.75 11.62 8.60
C ASP A 82 -11.48 11.39 9.43
N ALA A 83 -11.00 10.15 9.48
CA ALA A 83 -9.76 9.80 10.17
C ALA A 83 -8.48 10.18 9.38
N THR A 84 -8.59 10.66 8.13
CA THR A 84 -7.46 11.20 7.37
C THR A 84 -7.22 12.67 7.72
N PRO A 85 -5.99 13.22 7.50
CA PRO A 85 -5.72 14.64 7.76
C PRO A 85 -6.59 15.63 6.98
N GLN A 86 -7.19 15.20 5.86
CA GLN A 86 -8.10 16.02 5.04
C GLN A 86 -9.52 16.07 5.60
N GLY A 87 -9.89 15.13 6.48
CA GLY A 87 -11.25 14.89 6.92
C GLY A 87 -12.20 14.49 5.79
N LEU A 88 -13.46 14.20 6.14
CA LEU A 88 -14.49 13.80 5.17
C LEU A 88 -14.72 14.87 4.10
N ILE A 89 -14.87 16.13 4.51
CA ILE A 89 -15.19 17.25 3.61
C ILE A 89 -14.06 17.47 2.60
N GLY A 90 -12.82 17.59 3.08
CA GLY A 90 -11.67 17.82 2.21
C GLY A 90 -11.40 16.65 1.26
N ALA A 91 -11.60 15.41 1.73
CA ALA A 91 -11.49 14.23 0.87
C ALA A 91 -12.55 14.23 -0.25
N ARG A 92 -13.81 14.51 0.10
CA ARG A 92 -14.91 14.62 -0.87
C ARG A 92 -14.64 15.69 -1.92
N GLU A 93 -14.29 16.91 -1.50
CA GLU A 93 -14.02 18.02 -2.42
C GLU A 93 -12.84 17.70 -3.35
N THR A 94 -11.78 17.10 -2.81
CA THR A 94 -10.65 16.65 -3.62
C THR A 94 -11.08 15.64 -4.67
N LEU A 95 -11.87 14.63 -4.30
CA LEU A 95 -12.34 13.61 -5.25
C LEU A 95 -13.20 14.21 -6.36
N LEU A 96 -14.13 15.10 -6.03
CA LEU A 96 -14.95 15.80 -7.01
C LEU A 96 -14.10 16.64 -7.98
N LEU A 97 -13.06 17.30 -7.49
CA LEU A 97 -12.12 18.05 -8.32
C LEU A 97 -11.27 17.12 -9.22
N GLU A 98 -10.81 15.97 -8.72
CA GLU A 98 -10.11 14.98 -9.54
C GLU A 98 -11.01 14.44 -10.66
N MET A 99 -12.28 14.13 -10.34
CA MET A 99 -13.26 13.67 -11.32
C MET A 99 -13.56 14.73 -12.38
N ALA A 100 -13.73 15.99 -11.98
CA ALA A 100 -13.97 17.09 -12.92
C ALA A 100 -12.78 17.36 -13.85
N ARG A 101 -11.55 17.07 -13.40
CA ARG A 101 -10.31 17.24 -14.18
C ARG A 101 -9.92 15.98 -14.96
N TYR A 102 -10.62 14.87 -14.74
CA TYR A 102 -10.24 13.60 -15.31
C TYR A 102 -10.40 13.62 -16.84
N GLN A 103 -9.31 13.27 -17.52
CA GLN A 103 -9.30 13.01 -18.95
C GLN A 103 -8.65 11.64 -19.16
N PRO A 104 -9.34 10.69 -19.83
CA PRO A 104 -8.75 9.41 -20.16
C PRO A 104 -7.45 9.59 -20.94
N ASN A 105 -6.40 8.91 -20.49
CA ASN A 105 -5.07 8.99 -21.07
C ASN A 105 -4.42 7.61 -21.03
N ALA A 106 -3.91 7.13 -22.17
CA ALA A 106 -3.23 5.83 -22.26
C ALA A 106 -1.99 5.69 -21.35
N ARG A 107 -1.50 6.81 -20.79
CA ARG A 107 -0.39 6.83 -19.83
C ARG A 107 -0.83 6.70 -18.37
N SER A 108 -2.11 6.92 -18.07
CA SER A 108 -2.64 6.92 -16.71
C SER A 108 -3.01 5.52 -16.24
N SER A 109 -2.73 5.18 -14.99
CA SER A 109 -3.22 3.94 -14.38
C SER A 109 -4.76 3.92 -14.26
N ALA A 110 -5.39 5.09 -14.13
CA ALA A 110 -6.85 5.23 -14.20
C ALA A 110 -7.33 5.26 -15.66
N GLN A 111 -7.75 4.11 -16.18
CA GLN A 111 -8.24 3.96 -17.56
C GLN A 111 -9.65 4.54 -17.76
N ASP A 112 -10.43 4.61 -16.69
CA ASP A 112 -11.74 5.25 -16.65
C ASP A 112 -11.96 5.97 -15.29
N LEU A 113 -13.13 6.61 -15.17
CA LEU A 113 -13.52 7.34 -13.95
C LEU A 113 -13.71 6.41 -12.75
N THR A 114 -14.16 5.17 -12.97
CA THR A 114 -14.34 4.17 -11.91
C THR A 114 -12.99 3.77 -11.33
N ALA A 115 -11.97 3.57 -12.17
CA ALA A 115 -10.60 3.32 -11.75
C ALA A 115 -10.02 4.52 -10.98
N LEU A 116 -10.32 5.76 -11.40
CA LEU A 116 -9.91 6.95 -10.65
C LEU A 116 -10.50 6.96 -9.23
N VAL A 117 -11.81 6.70 -9.10
CA VAL A 117 -12.47 6.67 -7.79
C VAL A 117 -11.94 5.53 -6.93
N ARG A 118 -11.71 4.34 -7.51
CA ARG A 118 -11.08 3.20 -6.83
C ARG A 118 -9.73 3.59 -6.24
N ILE A 119 -8.84 4.13 -7.08
CA ILE A 119 -7.48 4.52 -6.68
C ILE A 119 -7.55 5.59 -5.59
N TYR A 120 -8.38 6.61 -5.77
CA TYR A 120 -8.52 7.67 -4.79
C TYR A 120 -8.97 7.14 -3.43
N LEU A 121 -10.09 6.42 -3.38
CA LEU A 121 -10.68 5.95 -2.13
C LEU A 121 -9.77 4.94 -1.44
N LEU A 122 -9.31 3.91 -2.13
CA LEU A 122 -8.46 2.90 -1.51
C LEU A 122 -7.10 3.45 -1.05
N SER A 123 -6.58 4.51 -1.69
CA SER A 123 -5.35 5.18 -1.21
C SER A 123 -5.54 5.91 0.13
N ARG A 124 -6.79 6.20 0.55
CA ARG A 124 -7.05 6.82 1.87
C ARG A 124 -6.66 5.90 3.01
N VAL A 125 -6.63 4.59 2.79
CA VAL A 125 -6.11 3.62 3.77
C VAL A 125 -4.62 3.88 4.04
N ASP A 126 -3.82 4.16 3.00
CA ASP A 126 -2.39 4.47 3.16
C ASP A 126 -2.18 5.73 3.99
N VAL A 127 -2.98 6.76 3.67
CA VAL A 127 -2.94 8.06 4.33
C VAL A 127 -3.35 7.93 5.79
N LEU A 128 -4.38 7.15 6.08
CA LEU A 128 -4.81 6.85 7.44
C LEU A 128 -3.72 6.11 8.23
N TRP A 129 -3.15 5.05 7.65
CA TRP A 129 -2.14 4.23 8.29
C TRP A 129 -0.87 4.99 8.63
N TRP A 130 -0.44 5.88 7.75
CA TRP A 130 0.84 6.59 7.87
C TRP A 130 0.65 8.09 8.05
N ARG A 131 -0.48 8.52 8.63
CA ARG A 131 -0.82 9.95 8.83
C ARG A 131 0.24 10.75 9.58
N ASP A 132 0.97 10.09 10.47
CA ASP A 132 2.02 10.69 11.31
C ASP A 132 3.42 10.57 10.67
N SER A 133 3.54 9.98 9.47
CA SER A 133 4.80 9.88 8.74
C SER A 133 5.12 11.16 7.98
N ALA A 134 6.38 11.59 8.05
CA ALA A 134 6.87 12.70 7.25
C ALA A 134 6.85 12.35 5.76
N THR A 135 6.31 13.26 4.96
CA THR A 135 6.34 13.16 3.49
C THR A 135 7.71 13.60 2.96
N PHE A 136 8.29 12.82 2.05
CA PHE A 136 9.42 13.27 1.24
C PHE A 136 8.93 14.31 0.25
N LEU A 137 9.20 15.58 0.50
CA LEU A 137 8.79 16.72 -0.32
C LEU A 137 9.61 16.81 -1.61
N THR A 138 10.93 16.62 -1.52
CA THR A 138 11.86 16.83 -2.65
C THR A 138 12.58 15.56 -3.08
N ASP A 139 13.06 15.55 -4.32
CA ASP A 139 13.87 14.46 -4.86
C ASP A 139 15.14 14.22 -4.02
N ASP A 140 15.75 15.30 -3.52
CA ASP A 140 16.95 15.22 -2.68
C ASP A 140 16.68 14.57 -1.32
N GLN A 141 15.51 14.81 -0.73
CA GLN A 141 15.13 14.12 0.51
C GLN A 141 15.06 12.61 0.30
N VAL A 142 14.55 12.13 -0.84
CA VAL A 142 14.55 10.70 -1.17
C VAL A 142 15.99 10.18 -1.37
N ARG A 143 16.85 10.96 -2.02
CA ARG A 143 18.27 10.60 -2.30
C ARG A 143 19.19 10.69 -1.09
N ALA A 144 18.85 11.47 -0.07
CA ALA A 144 19.69 11.68 1.11
C ALA A 144 19.16 10.97 2.36
N SER A 145 17.89 10.52 2.35
CA SER A 145 17.28 9.87 3.51
C SER A 145 18.03 8.63 3.96
N THR A 146 18.32 8.56 5.25
CA THR A 146 18.91 7.41 5.96
C THR A 146 17.88 6.32 6.26
N GLU A 147 16.59 6.64 6.15
CA GLU A 147 15.49 5.68 6.31
C GLU A 147 15.31 4.79 5.07
N LEU A 148 15.85 5.22 3.93
CA LEU A 148 15.74 4.52 2.65
C LEU A 148 17.09 3.87 2.27
N VAL A 149 17.05 2.60 1.91
CA VAL A 149 18.20 1.83 1.45
C VAL A 149 18.27 1.85 -0.08
N ASP A 150 19.48 2.00 -0.61
CA ASP A 150 19.74 1.88 -2.05
C ASP A 150 19.70 0.41 -2.49
N LEU A 151 18.76 0.09 -3.38
CA LEU A 151 18.59 -1.25 -3.92
C LEU A 151 19.81 -1.72 -4.70
N GLU A 152 20.60 -0.83 -5.28
CA GLU A 152 21.79 -1.22 -6.03
C GLU A 152 22.82 -1.95 -5.16
N TRP A 153 22.94 -1.52 -3.91
CA TRP A 153 23.84 -2.14 -2.96
C TRP A 153 23.40 -3.57 -2.63
N LEU A 154 22.09 -3.77 -2.41
CA LEU A 154 21.50 -5.09 -2.18
C LEU A 154 21.61 -5.99 -3.42
N ARG A 155 21.31 -5.42 -4.59
CA ARG A 155 21.39 -6.13 -5.88
C ARG A 155 22.79 -6.69 -6.14
N ARG A 156 23.83 -5.90 -5.89
CA ARG A 156 25.24 -6.33 -6.08
C ARG A 156 25.66 -7.45 -5.13
N ARG A 157 24.97 -7.58 -3.99
CA ARG A 157 25.21 -8.62 -2.98
C ARG A 157 24.30 -9.84 -3.14
N GLY A 158 23.43 -9.86 -4.16
CA GLY A 158 22.47 -10.94 -4.34
C GLY A 158 21.36 -10.99 -3.28
N LEU A 159 21.09 -9.88 -2.60
CA LEU A 159 20.11 -9.78 -1.51
C LEU A 159 18.72 -9.30 -1.98
N LEU A 160 18.47 -9.28 -3.29
CA LEU A 160 17.18 -8.92 -3.87
C LEU A 160 16.59 -10.11 -4.61
N GLU A 161 15.39 -10.50 -4.19
CA GLU A 161 14.62 -11.60 -4.80
C GLU A 161 13.70 -11.11 -5.93
N PHE A 162 13.46 -9.80 -5.99
CA PHE A 162 12.66 -9.16 -7.04
C PHE A 162 13.54 -8.44 -8.08
N ARG A 163 12.94 -8.17 -9.25
CA ARG A 163 13.53 -7.40 -10.34
C ARG A 163 12.93 -6.01 -10.41
N TYR A 164 13.71 -5.09 -10.94
CA TYR A 164 13.27 -3.74 -11.28
C TYR A 164 14.08 -3.24 -12.47
N GLN A 165 13.60 -2.17 -13.10
CA GLN A 165 14.36 -1.43 -14.10
C GLN A 165 14.48 0.02 -13.66
N GLU A 166 15.69 0.58 -13.67
CA GLU A 166 15.94 1.99 -13.43
C GLU A 166 15.44 2.85 -14.59
N GLN A 167 14.88 4.04 -14.35
CA GLN A 167 14.51 4.98 -15.41
C GLN A 167 15.77 5.58 -16.06
N PRO A 168 15.86 5.71 -17.40
CA PRO A 168 17.07 6.23 -18.04
C PRO A 168 17.16 7.73 -17.80
N ALA A 169 18.26 8.16 -17.18
CA ALA A 169 18.54 9.58 -16.96
C ALA A 169 18.82 10.33 -18.29
N THR A 170 19.41 9.66 -19.27
CA THR A 170 19.91 10.29 -20.51
C THR A 170 19.03 10.00 -21.73
N VAL A 171 19.08 10.88 -22.73
CA VAL A 171 18.43 10.68 -24.04
C VAL A 171 18.93 9.40 -24.70
N VAL A 172 20.25 9.16 -24.65
CA VAL A 172 20.87 7.93 -25.18
C VAL A 172 20.33 6.69 -24.47
N GLY A 173 20.21 6.72 -23.14
CA GLY A 173 19.61 5.62 -22.38
C GLY A 173 18.15 5.36 -22.76
N ARG A 174 17.38 6.41 -23.04
CA ARG A 174 16.01 6.29 -23.55
C ARG A 174 15.97 5.67 -24.96
N GLY A 175 16.88 6.09 -25.85
CA GLY A 175 17.03 5.53 -27.20
C GLY A 175 17.39 4.05 -27.18
N LEU A 176 18.41 3.65 -26.41
CA LEU A 176 18.80 2.25 -26.23
C LEU A 176 17.67 1.40 -25.66
N ARG A 177 16.89 1.94 -24.73
CA ARG A 177 15.70 1.26 -24.22
C ARG A 177 14.65 1.07 -25.31
N ALA A 178 14.37 2.09 -26.11
CA ALA A 178 13.40 1.99 -27.20
C ALA A 178 13.83 0.91 -28.21
N VAL A 179 15.12 0.83 -28.54
CA VAL A 179 15.67 -0.23 -29.40
C VAL A 179 15.52 -1.61 -28.75
N ARG A 180 15.92 -1.76 -27.47
CA ARG A 180 15.76 -3.03 -26.75
C ARG A 180 14.32 -3.50 -26.71
N ARG A 181 13.35 -2.58 -26.52
CA ARG A 181 11.92 -2.89 -26.57
C ARG A 181 11.44 -3.27 -27.96
N ARG A 182 12.04 -2.75 -29.04
CA ARG A 182 11.70 -3.18 -30.39
C ARG A 182 12.25 -4.58 -30.70
N LEU A 183 13.46 -4.87 -30.26
CA LEU A 183 14.12 -6.15 -30.50
C LEU A 183 13.61 -7.28 -29.59
N ARG A 184 13.19 -6.94 -28.37
CA ARG A 184 12.66 -7.86 -27.35
C ARG A 184 11.48 -7.21 -26.63
N PRO A 185 10.32 -7.05 -27.29
CA PRO A 185 9.16 -6.35 -26.74
C PRO A 185 8.59 -6.96 -25.46
N ASP A 186 8.99 -8.20 -25.20
CA ASP A 186 8.41 -9.10 -24.24
C ASP A 186 9.33 -9.44 -23.06
N ALA A 187 10.59 -9.04 -23.14
CA ALA A 187 11.60 -9.39 -22.14
C ALA A 187 11.41 -8.68 -20.80
N THR A 188 10.71 -7.55 -20.78
CA THR A 188 10.47 -6.76 -19.57
C THR A 188 9.11 -6.07 -19.65
N PRO A 189 8.47 -5.79 -18.51
CA PRO A 189 7.29 -4.94 -18.44
C PRO A 189 7.47 -3.58 -19.14
N ARG A 190 6.38 -3.03 -19.65
CA ARG A 190 6.37 -1.72 -20.31
C ARG A 190 6.16 -0.60 -19.29
N THR A 191 7.18 -0.33 -18.47
CA THR A 191 7.10 0.69 -17.41
C THR A 191 8.11 1.83 -17.62
N ALA A 192 7.93 2.98 -16.98
CA ALA A 192 8.95 4.04 -16.98
C ALA A 192 10.24 3.60 -16.24
N GLY A 193 10.10 2.66 -15.30
CA GLY A 193 11.15 2.23 -14.40
C GLY A 193 11.27 3.14 -13.17
N LEU A 194 12.09 2.73 -12.21
CA LEU A 194 12.32 3.42 -10.96
C LEU A 194 13.19 4.67 -11.19
N LEU A 195 12.64 5.85 -10.89
CA LEU A 195 13.43 7.07 -10.78
C LEU A 195 14.37 7.01 -9.56
N PHE A 196 13.84 6.53 -8.44
CA PHE A 196 14.58 6.29 -7.20
C PHE A 196 14.63 4.80 -6.92
N ARG A 197 15.85 4.24 -6.87
CA ARG A 197 16.08 2.83 -6.52
C ARG A 197 16.20 2.68 -5.01
N ARG A 198 15.27 3.28 -4.27
CA ARG A 198 15.34 3.42 -2.82
C ARG A 198 14.01 3.06 -2.17
N ALA A 199 14.10 2.32 -1.07
CA ALA A 199 12.93 1.89 -0.32
C ALA A 199 13.27 1.73 1.16
N ARG A 200 12.24 1.78 2.01
CA ARG A 200 12.37 1.44 3.43
C ARG A 200 12.77 -0.03 3.59
N ARG A 201 13.46 -0.35 4.67
CA ARG A 201 13.97 -1.72 4.94
C ARG A 201 12.84 -2.74 5.01
N GLU A 202 11.72 -2.36 5.63
CA GLU A 202 10.52 -3.19 5.72
C GLU A 202 9.89 -3.45 4.36
N MET A 203 9.83 -2.43 3.49
CA MET A 203 9.31 -2.60 2.13
C MET A 203 10.19 -3.57 1.34
N ILE A 204 11.51 -3.51 1.51
CA ILE A 204 12.43 -4.44 0.86
C ILE A 204 12.18 -5.87 1.36
N ALA A 205 12.07 -6.08 2.66
CA ALA A 205 11.78 -7.41 3.21
C ALA A 205 10.41 -7.92 2.78
N LEU A 206 9.37 -7.09 2.76
CA LEU A 206 8.06 -7.42 2.22
C LEU A 206 8.14 -7.87 0.75
N LEU A 207 8.87 -7.12 -0.08
CA LEU A 207 9.00 -7.42 -1.51
C LEU A 207 9.85 -8.65 -1.77
N ASN A 208 10.91 -8.89 -0.98
CA ASN A 208 11.71 -10.11 -1.05
C ASN A 208 10.87 -11.34 -0.66
N ASP A 209 10.10 -11.22 0.41
CA ASP A 209 9.22 -12.27 0.91
C ASP A 209 8.11 -12.62 -0.10
N LEU A 210 7.43 -11.59 -0.64
CA LEU A 210 6.46 -11.76 -1.73
C LEU A 210 7.10 -12.38 -2.98
N ALA A 211 8.33 -12.00 -3.33
CA ALA A 211 9.03 -12.56 -4.48
C ALA A 211 9.35 -14.05 -4.31
N ARG A 212 9.73 -14.48 -3.10
CA ARG A 212 9.95 -15.89 -2.78
C ARG A 212 8.66 -16.70 -2.86
N GLU A 213 7.58 -16.21 -2.24
CA GLU A 213 6.27 -16.86 -2.32
C GLU A 213 5.78 -16.94 -3.77
N PHE A 214 5.89 -15.84 -4.53
CA PHE A 214 5.51 -15.83 -5.93
C PHE A 214 6.32 -16.83 -6.74
N THR A 215 7.63 -16.90 -6.55
CA THR A 215 8.50 -17.88 -7.23
C THR A 215 8.09 -19.31 -6.91
N ALA A 216 7.64 -19.58 -5.69
CA ALA A 216 7.23 -20.93 -5.26
C ALA A 216 5.88 -21.38 -5.87
N VAL A 217 5.00 -20.45 -6.24
CA VAL A 217 3.65 -20.76 -6.76
C VAL A 217 3.47 -20.44 -8.25
N ALA A 218 4.39 -19.68 -8.84
CA ALA A 218 4.29 -19.29 -10.24
C ALA A 218 4.58 -20.48 -11.19
N PRO A 219 3.93 -20.53 -12.35
CA PRO A 219 4.26 -21.50 -13.38
C PRO A 219 5.73 -21.47 -13.80
N ASP A 220 6.27 -22.62 -14.22
CA ASP A 220 7.64 -22.73 -14.71
C ASP A 220 7.93 -21.75 -15.86
N GLY A 221 9.11 -21.14 -15.82
CA GLY A 221 9.52 -20.13 -16.80
C GLY A 221 8.97 -18.73 -16.53
N THR A 222 8.20 -18.53 -15.46
CA THR A 222 7.77 -17.20 -15.01
C THR A 222 8.98 -16.40 -14.49
N PRO A 223 9.19 -15.15 -14.97
CA PRO A 223 10.23 -14.27 -14.43
C PRO A 223 9.97 -13.90 -12.96
N PRO A 224 11.01 -13.62 -12.15
CA PRO A 224 10.83 -13.22 -10.75
C PRO A 224 9.98 -11.96 -10.64
N LEU A 225 9.39 -11.72 -9.46
CA LEU A 225 8.53 -10.57 -9.15
C LEU A 225 9.13 -9.26 -9.68
N TRP A 226 8.31 -8.44 -10.33
CA TRP A 226 8.77 -7.18 -10.93
C TRP A 226 8.16 -5.96 -10.26
N VAL A 227 9.03 -5.11 -9.70
CA VAL A 227 8.66 -3.85 -9.05
C VAL A 227 8.84 -2.69 -10.02
N THR A 228 7.77 -1.90 -10.18
CA THR A 228 7.68 -0.82 -11.16
C THR A 228 7.78 0.57 -10.53
N SER A 229 7.51 0.68 -9.23
CA SER A 229 7.62 1.89 -8.43
C SER A 229 7.98 1.61 -6.97
N LEU A 230 8.64 2.56 -6.30
CA LEU A 230 8.99 2.55 -4.87
C LEU A 230 8.79 3.96 -4.29
N ALA A 231 9.64 4.39 -3.35
CA ALA A 231 9.59 5.73 -2.78
C ALA A 231 9.69 6.81 -3.87
N ARG A 232 8.85 7.84 -3.74
CA ARG A 232 8.83 9.03 -4.61
C ARG A 232 8.86 10.27 -3.74
N SER A 233 9.22 11.41 -4.31
CA SER A 233 9.01 12.71 -3.67
C SER A 233 7.62 13.26 -4.04
N ALA A 234 7.10 14.20 -3.26
CA ALA A 234 5.91 14.97 -3.62
C ALA A 234 6.15 15.77 -4.90
N GLU A 235 7.34 16.35 -5.09
CA GLU A 235 7.73 17.03 -6.33
C GLU A 235 7.58 16.13 -7.56
N HIS A 236 8.09 14.90 -7.48
CA HIS A 236 7.97 13.92 -8.55
C HIS A 236 6.51 13.52 -8.78
N GLN A 237 5.74 13.33 -7.70
CA GLN A 237 4.31 13.02 -7.78
C GLN A 237 3.52 14.13 -8.50
N TYR A 238 3.76 15.40 -8.17
CA TYR A 238 3.17 16.54 -8.87
C TYR A 238 3.62 16.61 -10.33
N ARG A 239 4.87 16.26 -10.63
CA ARG A 239 5.38 16.19 -12.02
C ARG A 239 4.65 15.12 -12.82
N LEU A 240 4.43 13.93 -12.26
CA LEU A 240 3.62 12.87 -12.88
C LEU A 240 2.18 13.34 -13.11
N ARG A 241 1.58 14.01 -12.14
CA ARG A 241 0.23 14.58 -12.28
C ARG A 241 0.15 15.58 -13.44
N ARG A 242 1.14 16.48 -13.58
CA ARG A 242 1.22 17.41 -14.74
C ARG A 242 1.40 16.71 -16.09
N LEU A 243 1.95 15.49 -16.10
CA LEU A 243 2.09 14.66 -17.29
C LEU A 243 0.83 13.80 -17.59
N GLY A 244 -0.22 13.97 -16.78
CA GLY A 244 -1.51 13.30 -16.96
C GLY A 244 -1.57 11.87 -16.38
N TYR A 245 -0.68 11.51 -15.45
CA TYR A 245 -0.81 10.27 -14.67
C TYR A 245 -1.78 10.48 -13.50
N ALA A 246 -2.52 9.43 -13.11
CA ALA A 246 -3.32 9.38 -11.88
C ALA A 246 -2.45 9.32 -10.61
N ALA A 247 -1.62 10.35 -10.42
CA ALA A 247 -0.70 10.48 -9.30
C ALA A 247 -1.38 11.23 -8.14
N MET A 248 -2.11 10.49 -7.30
CA MET A 248 -2.84 11.04 -6.16
C MET A 248 -1.90 11.66 -5.12
N VAL A 249 -2.38 12.70 -4.42
CA VAL A 249 -1.69 13.34 -3.29
C VAL A 249 -2.69 13.49 -2.14
N PRO A 250 -2.31 13.16 -0.88
CA PRO A 250 -1.07 12.48 -0.48
C PRO A 250 -0.99 11.03 -1.02
N SER A 251 0.22 10.45 -1.02
CA SER A 251 0.49 9.11 -1.56
C SER A 251 1.43 8.31 -0.65
N GLY A 252 1.16 7.01 -0.48
CA GLY A 252 2.05 6.09 0.25
C GLY A 252 3.48 6.03 -0.32
N HIS A 253 3.67 6.28 -1.62
CA HIS A 253 5.02 6.38 -2.21
C HIS A 253 5.80 7.56 -1.64
N CYS A 254 5.13 8.69 -1.40
CA CYS A 254 5.76 9.88 -0.83
C CYS A 254 6.09 9.74 0.66
N LEU A 255 5.53 8.73 1.33
CA LEU A 255 5.85 8.33 2.70
C LEU A 255 6.93 7.22 2.73
N GLY A 256 7.24 6.62 1.58
CA GLY A 256 8.18 5.50 1.43
C GLY A 256 7.64 4.13 1.83
N TRP A 257 6.32 4.03 2.09
CA TRP A 257 5.65 2.81 2.57
C TRP A 257 4.89 2.08 1.47
N ALA A 258 5.05 2.49 0.21
CA ALA A 258 4.38 1.86 -0.92
C ALA A 258 5.30 1.52 -2.10
N ALA A 259 4.87 0.52 -2.85
CA ALA A 259 5.48 0.01 -4.06
C ALA A 259 4.39 -0.32 -5.08
N ASP A 260 4.73 -0.25 -6.37
CA ASP A 260 3.86 -0.77 -7.42
C ASP A 260 4.49 -2.04 -7.99
N VAL A 261 3.71 -3.11 -8.09
CA VAL A 261 4.14 -4.41 -8.65
C VAL A 261 3.44 -4.67 -9.98
N GLU A 262 4.19 -5.10 -10.98
CA GLU A 262 3.63 -5.41 -12.30
C GLU A 262 2.69 -6.61 -12.21
N LEU A 263 1.57 -6.55 -12.92
CA LEU A 263 0.58 -7.63 -12.96
C LEU A 263 0.13 -8.00 -14.37
N ALA A 264 -0.17 -7.02 -15.22
CA ALA A 264 -0.65 -7.29 -16.57
C ALA A 264 0.38 -8.04 -17.42
N TRP A 265 1.68 -7.76 -17.25
CA TRP A 265 2.72 -8.53 -17.95
C TRP A 265 2.72 -10.01 -17.57
N TYR A 266 2.27 -10.39 -16.38
CA TYR A 266 2.25 -11.79 -15.92
C TYR A 266 1.11 -12.63 -16.51
N ASP A 267 0.14 -12.02 -17.19
CA ASP A 267 -0.92 -12.74 -17.91
C ASP A 267 -0.34 -13.72 -18.93
N ARG A 268 0.74 -13.33 -19.61
CA ARG A 268 1.41 -14.16 -20.63
C ARG A 268 2.05 -15.44 -20.07
N PHE A 269 2.32 -15.48 -18.77
CA PHE A 269 2.93 -16.63 -18.09
C PHE A 269 1.87 -17.44 -17.33
N GLY A 270 0.59 -17.03 -17.39
CA GLY A 270 -0.47 -17.60 -16.54
C GLY A 270 -0.27 -17.30 -15.05
N ALA A 271 0.61 -16.35 -14.70
CA ALA A 271 1.06 -16.12 -13.33
C ALA A 271 0.30 -14.97 -12.63
N ARG A 272 -0.48 -14.18 -13.38
CA ARG A 272 -1.26 -13.05 -12.82
C ARG A 272 -2.20 -13.49 -11.69
N PRO A 273 -3.02 -14.55 -11.83
CA PRO A 273 -3.93 -14.95 -10.75
C PRO A 273 -3.18 -15.37 -9.47
N ALA A 274 -2.02 -16.01 -9.61
CA ALA A 274 -1.20 -16.41 -8.47
C ALA A 274 -0.66 -15.20 -7.71
N LEU A 275 -0.09 -14.20 -8.41
CA LEU A 275 0.41 -12.98 -7.76
C LEU A 275 -0.73 -12.15 -7.15
N ALA A 276 -1.85 -12.00 -7.86
CA ALA A 276 -3.04 -11.32 -7.34
C ALA A 276 -3.57 -12.01 -6.07
N GLY A 277 -3.63 -13.34 -6.06
CA GLY A 277 -4.04 -14.13 -4.90
C GLY A 277 -3.15 -13.92 -3.69
N LEU A 278 -1.82 -13.91 -3.85
CA LEU A 278 -0.88 -13.61 -2.77
C LEU A 278 -1.08 -12.20 -2.20
N LEU A 279 -1.24 -11.20 -3.06
CA LEU A 279 -1.46 -9.81 -2.65
C LEU A 279 -2.77 -9.65 -1.87
N LEU A 280 -3.86 -10.23 -2.37
CA LEU A 280 -5.16 -10.17 -1.70
C LEU A 280 -5.17 -10.94 -0.38
N ALA A 281 -4.53 -12.11 -0.31
CA ALA A 281 -4.40 -12.86 0.94
C ALA A 281 -3.66 -12.05 2.02
N ARG A 282 -2.60 -11.32 1.64
CA ARG A 282 -1.89 -10.42 2.57
C ARG A 282 -2.74 -9.20 2.95
N GLN A 283 -3.58 -8.70 2.05
CA GLN A 283 -4.53 -7.65 2.37
C GLN A 283 -5.57 -8.12 3.39
N ASP A 284 -6.12 -9.33 3.21
CA ASP A 284 -7.10 -9.93 4.12
C ASP A 284 -6.48 -10.24 5.49
N ALA A 285 -5.19 -10.60 5.52
CA ALA A 285 -4.41 -10.73 6.75
C ALA A 285 -4.07 -9.38 7.42
N GLY A 286 -4.43 -8.24 6.80
CA GLY A 286 -4.16 -6.90 7.32
C GLY A 286 -2.69 -6.48 7.23
N GLU A 287 -1.88 -7.13 6.38
CA GLU A 287 -0.46 -6.86 6.23
C GLU A 287 -0.18 -5.72 5.24
N VAL A 288 -1.02 -5.59 4.21
CA VAL A 288 -0.86 -4.60 3.15
C VAL A 288 -2.20 -4.00 2.71
N ASN A 289 -2.18 -2.81 2.14
CA ASN A 289 -3.26 -2.26 1.33
C ASN A 289 -2.91 -2.50 -0.13
N VAL A 290 -3.85 -3.09 -0.88
CA VAL A 290 -3.69 -3.39 -2.30
C VAL A 290 -4.70 -2.60 -3.11
N ILE A 291 -4.24 -1.96 -4.17
CA ILE A 291 -5.10 -1.21 -5.09
C ILE A 291 -4.82 -1.69 -6.51
N ASP A 292 -5.88 -2.17 -7.17
CA ASP A 292 -5.82 -2.50 -8.58
C ASP A 292 -5.77 -1.21 -9.43
N GLU A 293 -4.59 -0.88 -9.94
CA GLU A 293 -4.38 0.21 -10.90
C GLU A 293 -4.26 -0.28 -12.36
N GLY A 294 -4.73 -1.50 -12.65
CA GLY A 294 -4.76 -2.09 -13.98
C GLY A 294 -3.46 -2.82 -14.34
N GLN A 295 -2.46 -2.08 -14.85
CA GLN A 295 -1.18 -2.69 -15.28
C GLN A 295 -0.37 -3.18 -14.08
N ALA A 296 -0.24 -2.33 -13.07
CA ALA A 296 0.45 -2.60 -11.83
C ALA A 296 -0.54 -2.48 -10.69
N TRP A 297 -0.32 -3.23 -9.61
CA TRP A 297 -1.05 -3.04 -8.37
C TRP A 297 -0.19 -2.28 -7.38
N HIS A 298 -0.83 -1.31 -6.75
CA HIS A 298 -0.25 -0.60 -5.63
C HIS A 298 -0.25 -1.50 -4.40
N VAL A 299 0.85 -1.48 -3.64
CA VAL A 299 1.00 -2.20 -2.40
C VAL A 299 1.59 -1.26 -1.36
N CYS A 300 0.85 -1.00 -0.29
CA CYS A 300 1.31 -0.21 0.85
C CYS A 300 1.36 -1.09 2.10
N LEU A 301 2.46 -1.04 2.85
CA LEU A 301 2.66 -1.85 4.04
C LEU A 301 1.84 -1.30 5.22
N ALA A 302 1.16 -2.19 5.96
CA ALA A 302 0.46 -1.81 7.18
C ALA A 302 1.42 -1.55 8.35
N PRO A 303 1.17 -0.53 9.20
CA PRO A 303 1.98 -0.26 10.39
C PRO A 303 2.09 -1.45 11.33
N ALA A 304 1.02 -2.24 11.47
CA ALA A 304 1.00 -3.44 12.31
C ALA A 304 1.99 -4.53 11.85
N ALA A 305 2.25 -4.62 10.54
CA ALA A 305 3.17 -5.59 9.97
C ALA A 305 4.63 -5.07 9.86
N ALA A 306 4.83 -3.75 9.97
CA ALA A 306 6.15 -3.12 9.78
C ALA A 306 7.23 -3.70 10.69
N ARG A 307 6.92 -3.94 11.97
CA ARG A 307 7.89 -4.51 12.92
C ARG A 307 8.35 -5.92 12.51
N ARG A 308 7.47 -6.75 11.94
CA ARG A 308 7.81 -8.09 11.46
C ARG A 308 8.81 -8.00 10.32
N TYR A 309 8.53 -7.17 9.32
CA TYR A 309 9.42 -7.03 8.17
C TYR A 309 10.73 -6.30 8.50
N ARG A 310 10.72 -5.41 9.50
CA ARG A 310 11.95 -4.81 10.02
C ARG A 310 12.90 -5.90 10.54
N ARG A 311 12.38 -6.82 11.37
CA ARG A 311 13.15 -7.95 11.90
C ARG A 311 13.61 -8.91 10.79
N ALA A 312 12.74 -9.20 9.82
CA ALA A 312 13.11 -10.05 8.69
C ALA A 312 14.27 -9.45 7.88
N TYR A 313 14.23 -8.13 7.64
CA TYR A 313 15.33 -7.41 7.01
C TYR A 313 16.62 -7.49 7.84
N GLU A 314 16.54 -7.19 9.14
CA GLU A 314 17.70 -7.22 10.04
C GLU A 314 18.35 -8.61 10.10
N ALA A 315 17.54 -9.67 10.16
CA ALA A 315 18.01 -11.04 10.10
C ALA A 315 18.72 -11.38 8.77
N GLU A 316 18.18 -10.96 7.62
CA GLU A 316 18.87 -11.11 6.32
C GLU A 316 20.19 -10.35 6.27
N MET A 317 20.29 -9.24 7.01
CA MET A 317 21.51 -8.42 7.09
C MET A 317 22.53 -8.89 8.14
N GLY A 318 22.15 -9.83 9.01
CA GLY A 318 23.00 -10.30 10.12
C GLY A 318 23.19 -9.28 11.24
N VAL A 319 22.16 -8.45 11.51
CA VAL A 319 22.16 -7.39 12.54
C VAL A 319 21.08 -7.65 13.59
#